data_AF-A0A078I2S7-F1
#
_entry.id   AF-A0A078I2S7-F1
#
_cell.length_a   1.000
_cell.length_b   1.000
_cell.length_c   1.000
_cell.angle_alpha   90.00
_cell.angle_beta   90.00
_cell.angle_gamma   90.00
#
_symmetry.space_group_name_H-M   'P 1'
#
loop_
_entity.id
_entity.type
_entity.pdbx_description
1 polymer ?
#
loop_
_entity_poly.entity_id
_entity_poly.type
_entity_poly.pdbx_seq_one_letter_code
_entity_poly.pdbx_strand_id
1 'polypeptide(L)'
;MMKELKSRIQFAMSWIRRQPPKVKAFLAVVTAMTVLVILRVIVHDNEYLFLASEAVHATGISVLIYKLTKERTCAGLSLKTQELTALYLGVRLYCSFVMEFDLHTLLDSAAFFTTLWVIYMIRLKLRATYMEDKDNFVIYYVVVPCVVVSFLIHPSTHHHIINRLFWALCVYLEAVSVLPQLRVMQNTKIVEPFTAHYVFALGIARFLNCAHWILEVLDTRGGLLTALGYGTYGLWPFMVILSEIIQTFILADFCYYYVQSLMGGQLVLRLPSGVGEFATAPSGRGRGGWNGEDELHENFAEFGEDLHG
;
A
#
# COMPACT_ATOMS: atom_id res chain seq x y z
N MET A 1 -31.21 8.33 16.91
CA MET A 1 -30.59 7.45 15.89
C MET A 1 -29.09 7.71 15.67
N MET A 2 -28.65 8.83 15.09
CA MET A 2 -27.20 9.08 14.83
C MET A 2 -26.31 9.10 16.08
N LYS A 3 -26.75 9.72 17.18
CA LYS A 3 -25.99 9.77 18.46
C LYS A 3 -25.82 8.39 19.09
N GLU A 4 -26.84 7.55 18.97
CA GLU A 4 -26.87 6.20 19.53
C GLU A 4 -25.99 5.25 18.73
N LEU A 5 -26.03 5.33 17.40
CA LEU A 5 -25.10 4.61 16.52
C LEU A 5 -23.65 4.99 16.82
N LYS A 6 -23.36 6.29 16.97
CA LYS A 6 -22.03 6.78 17.33
C LYS A 6 -21.54 6.23 18.69
N SER A 7 -22.43 6.18 19.68
CA SER A 7 -22.14 5.61 21.01
C SER A 7 -21.82 4.10 20.95
N ARG A 8 -22.63 3.33 20.21
CA ARG A 8 -22.41 1.87 20.03
C ARG A 8 -21.09 1.58 19.30
N ILE A 9 -20.79 2.37 18.28
CA ILE A 9 -19.52 2.30 17.55
C ILE A 9 -18.32 2.61 18.45
N GLN A 10 -18.43 3.65 19.29
CA GLN A 10 -17.38 4.02 20.24
C GLN A 10 -17.14 2.94 21.30
N PHE A 11 -18.21 2.33 21.81
CA PHE A 11 -18.12 1.21 22.74
C PHE A 11 -17.41 0.01 22.11
N ALA A 12 -17.84 -0.42 20.92
CA ALA A 12 -17.22 -1.52 20.19
C ALA A 12 -15.73 -1.28 19.93
N MET A 13 -15.35 -0.07 19.51
CA MET A 13 -13.94 0.29 19.31
C MET A 13 -13.13 0.29 20.61
N SER A 14 -13.71 0.79 21.70
CA SER A 14 -13.04 0.79 23.01
C SER A 14 -12.75 -0.64 23.49
N TRP A 15 -13.66 -1.57 23.19
CA TRP A 15 -13.50 -2.98 23.48
C TRP A 15 -12.42 -3.62 22.59
N ILE A 16 -12.44 -3.36 21.27
CA ILE A 16 -11.44 -3.85 20.31
C ILE A 16 -10.02 -3.40 20.71
N ARG A 17 -9.86 -2.14 21.15
CA ARG A 17 -8.55 -1.62 21.58
C ARG A 17 -7.95 -2.40 22.73
N ARG A 18 -8.78 -2.89 23.66
CA ARG A 18 -8.36 -3.66 24.85
C ARG A 18 -8.04 -5.12 24.56
N GLN A 19 -8.35 -5.62 23.37
CA GLN A 19 -8.10 -7.01 23.01
C GLN A 19 -6.61 -7.30 22.77
N PRO A 20 -6.14 -8.52 23.08
CA PRO A 20 -4.78 -8.94 22.78
C PRO A 20 -4.53 -8.98 21.26
N PRO A 21 -3.27 -8.89 20.80
CA PRO A 21 -2.93 -8.82 19.38
C PRO A 21 -3.47 -10.01 18.57
N LYS A 22 -3.49 -11.22 19.16
CA LYS A 22 -4.06 -12.43 18.53
C LYS A 22 -5.55 -12.27 18.21
N VAL A 23 -6.33 -11.68 19.12
CA VAL A 23 -7.77 -11.46 18.94
C VAL A 23 -8.03 -10.35 17.92
N LYS A 24 -7.19 -9.30 17.89
CA LYS A 24 -7.26 -8.26 16.86
C LYS A 24 -6.99 -8.83 15.47
N ALA A 25 -5.96 -9.66 15.32
CA ALA A 25 -5.65 -10.35 14.07
C ALA A 25 -6.81 -11.25 13.64
N PHE A 26 -7.34 -12.07 14.56
CA PHE A 26 -8.51 -12.92 14.28
C PHE A 26 -9.73 -12.10 13.84
N LEU A 27 -10.06 -11.02 14.55
CA LEU A 27 -11.19 -10.15 14.21
C LEU A 27 -11.00 -9.47 12.85
N ALA A 28 -9.77 -9.04 12.53
CA ALA A 28 -9.45 -8.45 11.23
C ALA A 28 -9.66 -9.46 10.10
N VAL A 29 -9.19 -10.70 10.27
CA VAL A 29 -9.40 -11.79 9.29
C VAL A 29 -10.89 -12.10 9.13
N VAL A 30 -11.63 -12.27 10.22
CA VAL A 30 -13.08 -12.52 10.17
C VAL A 30 -13.82 -11.37 9.49
N THR A 31 -13.45 -10.13 9.78
CA THR A 31 -14.05 -8.95 9.14
C THR A 31 -13.74 -8.92 7.66
N ALA A 32 -12.49 -9.15 7.25
CA ALA A 32 -12.09 -9.21 5.85
C ALA A 32 -12.84 -10.32 5.09
N MET A 33 -12.92 -11.53 5.67
CA MET A 33 -13.68 -12.64 5.09
C MET A 33 -15.17 -12.32 4.97
N THR A 34 -15.75 -11.69 5.99
CA THR A 34 -17.16 -11.27 5.96
C THR A 34 -17.40 -10.23 4.87
N VAL A 35 -16.52 -9.24 4.74
CA VAL A 35 -16.59 -8.23 3.67
C VAL A 35 -16.46 -8.90 2.30
N LEU A 36 -15.53 -9.83 2.10
CA LEU A 36 -15.39 -10.56 0.83
C LEU A 36 -16.65 -11.36 0.48
N VAL A 37 -17.25 -12.05 1.47
CA VAL A 37 -18.51 -12.78 1.26
C VAL A 37 -19.65 -11.82 0.91
N ILE A 38 -19.77 -10.69 1.62
CA ILE A 38 -20.78 -9.67 1.33
C ILE A 38 -20.57 -9.10 -0.08
N LEU A 39 -19.34 -8.76 -0.46
CA LEU A 39 -19.01 -8.27 -1.79
C LEU A 39 -19.41 -9.29 -2.86
N ARG A 40 -19.12 -10.57 -2.65
CA ARG A 40 -19.52 -11.66 -3.56
C ARG A 40 -21.04 -11.79 -3.70
N VAL A 41 -21.78 -11.61 -2.61
CA VAL A 41 -23.26 -11.74 -2.61
C VAL A 41 -23.92 -10.53 -3.26
N ILE A 42 -23.37 -9.34 -3.06
CA ILE A 42 -23.92 -8.09 -3.60
C ILE A 42 -23.56 -7.93 -5.08
N VAL A 43 -22.27 -8.13 -5.40
CA VAL A 43 -21.73 -7.87 -6.73
C VAL A 43 -21.72 -9.18 -7.51
N HIS A 44 -22.72 -9.35 -8.38
CA HIS A 44 -22.82 -10.53 -9.24
C HIS A 44 -21.82 -10.47 -10.41
N ASP A 45 -21.48 -9.27 -10.90
CA ASP A 45 -20.47 -9.06 -11.93
C ASP A 45 -19.22 -8.41 -11.32
N ASN A 46 -18.11 -9.15 -11.28
CA ASN A 46 -16.83 -8.71 -10.71
C ASN A 46 -16.32 -7.38 -11.33
N GLU A 47 -16.78 -7.03 -12.53
CA GLU A 47 -16.51 -5.76 -13.21
C GLU A 47 -16.93 -4.52 -12.40
N TYR A 48 -18.02 -4.61 -11.60
CA TYR A 48 -18.45 -3.49 -10.75
C TYR A 48 -17.47 -3.20 -9.62
N LEU A 49 -16.73 -4.21 -9.11
CA LEU A 49 -15.69 -4.00 -8.09
C LEU A 49 -14.50 -3.25 -8.66
N PHE A 50 -14.11 -3.59 -9.89
CA PHE A 50 -13.06 -2.88 -10.60
C PHE A 50 -13.46 -1.42 -10.86
N LEU A 51 -14.67 -1.19 -11.39
CA LEU A 51 -15.18 0.17 -11.61
C LEU A 51 -15.27 0.99 -10.31
N ALA A 52 -15.69 0.35 -9.21
CA ALA A 52 -15.72 0.99 -7.90
C ALA A 52 -14.32 1.34 -7.39
N SER A 53 -13.32 0.46 -7.58
CA SER A 53 -11.92 0.73 -7.28
C SER A 53 -11.43 1.99 -8.00
N GLU A 54 -11.64 2.05 -9.32
CA GLU A 54 -11.23 3.19 -10.14
C GLU A 54 -11.93 4.49 -9.74
N ALA A 55 -13.24 4.44 -9.44
CA ALA A 55 -13.99 5.60 -8.98
C ALA A 55 -13.48 6.14 -7.63
N VAL A 56 -13.15 5.25 -6.70
CA VAL A 56 -12.59 5.62 -5.39
C VAL A 56 -11.18 6.21 -5.58
N HIS A 57 -10.36 5.62 -6.44
CA HIS A 57 -9.03 6.13 -6.75
C HIS A 57 -9.08 7.54 -7.38
N ALA A 58 -9.96 7.74 -8.36
CA ALA A 58 -10.20 9.04 -8.98
C ALA A 58 -10.68 10.09 -7.97
N THR A 59 -11.50 9.69 -7.00
CA THR A 59 -11.91 10.57 -5.88
C THR A 59 -10.71 10.99 -5.03
N GLY A 60 -9.82 10.05 -4.68
CA GLY A 60 -8.58 10.35 -3.96
C GLY A 60 -7.68 11.34 -4.72
N ILE A 61 -7.51 11.13 -6.02
CA ILE A 61 -6.76 12.04 -6.89
C ILE A 61 -7.41 13.43 -6.94
N SER A 62 -8.73 13.50 -7.01
CA SER A 62 -9.48 14.78 -7.00
C SER A 62 -9.25 15.57 -5.71
N VAL A 63 -9.21 14.88 -4.56
CA VAL A 63 -8.87 15.49 -3.25
C VAL A 63 -7.43 16.03 -3.27
N LEU A 64 -6.49 15.28 -3.86
CA LEU A 64 -5.11 15.71 -4.00
C LEU A 64 -5.00 16.96 -4.91
N ILE A 65 -5.69 16.99 -6.04
CA ILE A 65 -5.75 18.15 -6.94
C ILE A 65 -6.31 19.37 -6.22
N TYR A 66 -7.39 19.20 -5.46
CA TYR A 66 -8.00 20.26 -4.67
C TYR A 66 -6.99 20.86 -3.71
N LYS A 67 -6.27 20.03 -2.95
CA LYS A 67 -5.21 20.46 -2.03
C LYS A 67 -4.15 21.30 -2.75
N LEU A 68 -3.59 20.79 -3.84
CA LEU A 68 -2.51 21.48 -4.56
C LEU A 68 -2.96 22.82 -5.19
N THR A 69 -4.23 22.90 -5.60
CA THR A 69 -4.77 24.08 -6.30
C THR A 69 -5.31 25.15 -5.35
N LYS A 70 -6.05 24.73 -4.31
CA LYS A 70 -6.76 25.61 -3.39
C LYS A 70 -5.96 25.90 -2.12
N GLU A 71 -5.44 24.87 -1.46
CA GLU A 71 -4.62 25.05 -0.25
C GLU A 71 -3.19 25.51 -0.57
N ARG A 72 -2.75 25.37 -1.84
CA ARG A 72 -1.43 25.81 -2.32
C ARG A 72 -0.27 25.29 -1.46
N THR A 73 -0.38 24.03 -1.03
CA THR A 73 0.65 23.34 -0.25
C THR A 73 0.82 21.90 -0.72
N CYS A 74 2.07 21.44 -0.79
CA CYS A 74 2.42 20.03 -0.98
C CYS A 74 3.02 19.38 0.28
N ALA A 75 2.85 20.01 1.46
CA ALA A 75 3.32 19.46 2.73
C ALA A 75 2.79 18.03 2.95
N GLY A 76 3.63 17.14 3.46
CA GLY A 76 3.28 15.74 3.70
C GLY A 76 3.07 14.88 2.45
N LEU A 77 3.36 15.36 1.23
CA LEU A 77 3.43 14.54 0.01
C LEU A 77 4.87 14.13 -0.28
N SER A 78 5.08 12.86 -0.64
CA SER A 78 6.35 12.35 -1.13
C SER A 78 6.44 12.55 -2.64
N LEU A 79 7.46 13.29 -3.09
CA LEU A 79 7.79 13.41 -4.51
C LEU A 79 8.23 12.04 -5.06
N LYS A 80 8.95 11.27 -4.24
CA LYS A 80 9.49 9.95 -4.62
C LYS A 80 8.38 8.94 -4.93
N THR A 81 7.29 8.94 -4.17
CA THR A 81 6.11 8.13 -4.52
C THR A 81 5.52 8.58 -5.85
N GLN A 82 5.36 9.88 -6.09
CA GLN A 82 4.80 10.36 -7.36
C GLN A 82 5.68 9.97 -8.56
N GLU A 83 7.01 10.00 -8.41
CA GLU A 83 7.95 9.56 -9.44
C GLU A 83 7.88 8.06 -9.71
N LEU A 84 7.80 7.24 -8.66
CA LEU A 84 7.56 5.81 -8.79
C LEU A 84 6.21 5.53 -9.47
N THR A 85 5.18 6.30 -9.13
CA THR A 85 3.86 6.20 -9.74
C THR A 85 3.89 6.55 -11.22
N ALA A 86 4.54 7.65 -11.59
CA ALA A 86 4.73 8.01 -12.99
C ALA A 86 5.53 6.95 -13.75
N LEU A 87 6.56 6.35 -13.13
CA LEU A 87 7.36 5.30 -13.76
C LEU A 87 6.51 4.07 -14.09
N TYR A 88 5.79 3.50 -13.12
CA TYR A 88 5.01 2.28 -13.40
C TYR A 88 3.83 2.57 -14.32
N LEU A 89 3.16 3.72 -14.20
CA LEU A 89 2.06 4.11 -15.09
C LEU A 89 2.56 4.34 -16.52
N GLY A 90 3.74 4.95 -16.69
CA GLY A 90 4.34 5.14 -18.01
C GLY A 90 4.69 3.82 -18.69
N VAL A 91 5.26 2.88 -17.93
CA VAL A 91 5.55 1.52 -18.42
C VAL A 91 4.25 0.77 -18.74
N ARG A 92 3.24 0.84 -17.87
CA ARG A 92 1.92 0.24 -18.10
C ARG A 92 1.26 0.78 -19.35
N LEU A 93 1.26 2.10 -19.52
CA LEU A 93 0.67 2.76 -20.68
C LEU A 93 1.36 2.33 -21.98
N TYR A 94 2.70 2.26 -21.98
CA TYR A 94 3.45 1.69 -23.10
C TYR A 94 3.02 0.25 -23.40
N CYS A 95 2.97 -0.62 -22.39
CA CYS A 95 2.54 -2.01 -22.56
C CYS A 95 1.12 -2.09 -23.10
N SER A 96 0.20 -1.27 -22.58
CA SER A 96 -1.18 -1.22 -23.05
C SER A 96 -1.23 -0.83 -24.54
N PHE A 97 -0.60 0.27 -24.96
CA PHE A 97 -0.56 0.64 -26.39
C PHE A 97 -0.01 -0.46 -27.31
N VAL A 98 0.93 -1.28 -26.83
CA VAL A 98 1.57 -2.34 -27.62
C VAL A 98 0.80 -3.67 -27.57
N MET A 99 0.08 -3.95 -26.48
CA MET A 99 -0.59 -5.22 -26.24
C MET A 99 -2.10 -5.14 -26.47
N GLU A 100 -2.78 -4.11 -25.95
CA GLU A 100 -4.24 -3.96 -25.95
C GLU A 100 -4.66 -2.48 -25.88
N PHE A 101 -5.43 -2.01 -26.87
CA PHE A 101 -6.03 -0.67 -26.85
C PHE A 101 -7.46 -0.74 -26.34
N ASP A 102 -7.68 -0.41 -25.07
CA ASP A 102 -8.99 -0.52 -24.41
C ASP A 102 -9.29 0.68 -23.49
N LEU A 103 -10.48 0.71 -22.90
CA LEU A 103 -10.90 1.72 -21.92
C LEU A 103 -9.90 1.85 -20.75
N HIS A 104 -9.21 0.77 -20.39
CA HIS A 104 -8.12 0.76 -19.41
C HIS A 104 -6.98 1.71 -19.79
N THR A 105 -6.62 1.77 -21.08
CA THR A 105 -5.58 2.69 -21.60
C THR A 105 -5.95 4.15 -21.33
N LEU A 106 -7.25 4.50 -21.42
CA LEU A 106 -7.73 5.85 -21.17
C LEU A 106 -7.61 6.22 -19.68
N LEU A 107 -7.98 5.31 -18.78
CA LEU A 107 -7.87 5.50 -17.34
C LEU A 107 -6.41 5.62 -16.90
N ASP A 108 -5.54 4.73 -17.38
CA ASP A 108 -4.09 4.77 -17.11
C ASP A 108 -3.46 6.06 -17.66
N SER A 109 -3.89 6.52 -18.84
CA SER A 109 -3.46 7.81 -19.40
C SER A 109 -3.86 8.96 -18.48
N ALA A 110 -5.10 9.01 -18.03
CA ALA A 110 -5.60 10.05 -17.14
C ALA A 110 -4.83 10.07 -15.81
N ALA A 111 -4.59 8.91 -15.21
CA ALA A 111 -3.79 8.77 -13.99
C ALA A 111 -2.34 9.22 -14.21
N PHE A 112 -1.73 8.84 -15.34
CA PHE A 112 -0.36 9.20 -15.69
C PHE A 112 -0.19 10.71 -15.84
N PHE A 113 -1.01 11.36 -16.66
CA PHE A 113 -0.94 12.81 -16.87
C PHE A 113 -1.24 13.60 -15.60
N THR A 114 -2.17 13.12 -14.78
CA THR A 114 -2.45 13.74 -13.48
C THR A 114 -1.26 13.63 -12.54
N THR A 115 -0.58 12.48 -12.51
CA THR A 115 0.62 12.28 -11.71
C THR A 115 1.76 13.20 -12.17
N LEU A 116 1.98 13.34 -13.49
CA LEU A 116 2.95 14.30 -14.04
C LEU A 116 2.64 15.74 -13.63
N TRP A 117 1.35 16.12 -13.64
CA TRP A 117 0.92 17.43 -13.16
C TRP A 117 1.19 17.62 -11.66
N VAL A 118 0.97 16.61 -10.82
CA VAL A 118 1.33 16.64 -9.39
C VAL A 118 2.85 16.82 -9.21
N ILE A 119 3.67 16.08 -9.96
CA ILE A 119 5.14 16.22 -9.93
C ILE A 119 5.55 17.64 -10.32
N TYR A 120 4.96 18.19 -11.39
CA TYR A 120 5.18 19.57 -11.82
C TYR A 120 4.83 20.57 -10.70
N MET A 121 3.67 20.39 -10.05
CA MET A 121 3.24 21.23 -8.94
C MET A 121 4.23 21.19 -7.78
N ILE A 122 4.71 20.01 -7.39
CA ILE A 122 5.69 19.85 -6.29
C ILE A 122 7.04 20.47 -6.66
N ARG A 123 7.60 20.15 -7.83
CA ARG A 123 8.95 20.55 -8.22
C ARG A 123 9.08 22.04 -8.55
N LEU A 124 8.04 22.65 -9.11
CA LEU A 124 8.11 24.02 -9.64
C LEU A 124 7.22 25.02 -8.90
N LYS A 125 5.93 24.72 -8.70
CA LYS A 125 4.98 25.71 -8.16
C LYS A 125 4.94 25.78 -6.63
N LEU A 126 5.08 24.63 -5.96
CA LEU A 126 4.90 24.46 -4.52
C LEU A 126 6.17 23.99 -3.81
N ARG A 127 7.33 24.13 -4.48
CA ARG A 127 8.64 23.68 -3.98
C ARG A 127 8.95 24.20 -2.57
N ALA A 128 8.52 25.41 -2.24
CA ALA A 128 8.73 26.01 -0.91
C ALA A 128 8.03 25.25 0.23
N THR A 129 6.94 24.53 -0.05
CA THR A 129 6.19 23.74 0.94
C THR A 129 6.58 22.26 0.96
N TYR A 130 7.51 21.86 0.07
CA TYR A 130 7.99 20.49 -0.02
C TYR A 130 8.97 20.17 1.11
N MET A 131 8.72 19.09 1.84
CA MET A 131 9.49 18.67 3.02
C MET A 131 10.59 17.69 2.64
N GLU A 132 11.63 18.18 1.96
CA GLU A 132 12.72 17.34 1.45
C GLU A 132 13.47 16.56 2.56
N ASP A 133 13.60 17.14 3.75
CA ASP A 133 14.22 16.49 4.91
C ASP A 133 13.43 15.26 5.41
N LYS A 134 12.11 15.23 5.16
CA LYS A 134 11.22 14.12 5.54
C LYS A 134 11.11 13.08 4.44
N ASP A 135 11.29 13.45 3.17
CA ASP A 135 11.23 12.53 2.02
C ASP A 135 12.60 11.86 1.76
N ASN A 136 13.14 11.21 2.78
CA ASN A 136 14.48 10.60 2.76
C ASN A 136 14.49 9.12 2.33
N PHE A 137 13.39 8.60 1.78
CA PHE A 137 13.30 7.21 1.31
C PHE A 137 14.23 6.97 0.12
N VAL A 138 14.95 5.86 0.09
CA VAL A 138 15.89 5.60 -1.02
C VAL A 138 15.25 4.72 -2.08
N ILE A 139 14.97 5.30 -3.26
CA ILE A 139 14.16 4.68 -4.33
C ILE A 139 14.76 3.37 -4.85
N TYR A 140 16.10 3.23 -4.86
CA TYR A 140 16.73 2.01 -5.39
C TYR A 140 16.36 0.75 -4.60
N TYR A 141 16.04 0.87 -3.31
CA TYR A 141 15.59 -0.27 -2.49
C TYR A 141 14.24 -0.83 -2.95
N VAL A 142 13.49 -0.07 -3.74
CA VAL A 142 12.22 -0.51 -4.33
C VAL A 142 12.44 -0.92 -5.77
N VAL A 143 13.09 -0.07 -6.58
CA VAL A 143 13.22 -0.32 -8.03
C VAL A 143 14.08 -1.55 -8.33
N VAL A 144 15.21 -1.72 -7.65
CA VAL A 144 16.14 -2.82 -7.95
C VAL A 144 15.50 -4.19 -7.68
N PRO A 145 14.87 -4.45 -6.52
CA PRO A 145 14.15 -5.71 -6.31
C PRO A 145 13.03 -5.94 -7.33
N CYS A 146 12.24 -4.92 -7.67
CA CYS A 146 11.18 -5.08 -8.68
C CYS A 146 11.73 -5.46 -10.05
N VAL A 147 12.87 -4.89 -10.46
CA VAL A 147 13.55 -5.26 -11.71
C VAL A 147 14.10 -6.70 -11.62
N VAL A 148 14.77 -7.07 -10.54
CA VAL A 148 15.29 -8.44 -10.38
C VAL A 148 14.16 -9.46 -10.45
N VAL A 149 13.06 -9.24 -9.71
CA VAL A 149 11.91 -10.14 -9.71
C VAL A 149 11.23 -10.16 -11.08
N SER A 150 11.17 -9.05 -11.83
CA SER A 150 10.61 -9.05 -13.19
C SER A 150 11.43 -9.88 -14.18
N PHE A 151 12.75 -9.97 -14.03
CA PHE A 151 13.56 -10.91 -14.82
C PHE A 151 13.34 -12.38 -14.45
N LEU A 152 13.01 -12.67 -13.18
CA LEU A 152 12.80 -14.03 -12.69
C LEU A 152 11.38 -14.54 -12.99
N ILE A 153 10.37 -13.72 -12.73
CA ILE A 153 8.96 -14.07 -12.87
C ILE A 153 8.26 -12.98 -13.67
N HIS A 154 7.73 -13.38 -14.82
CA HIS A 154 7.10 -12.51 -15.82
C HIS A 154 6.09 -13.34 -16.62
N PRO A 155 5.09 -12.72 -17.26
CA PRO A 155 4.08 -13.45 -18.01
C PRO A 155 4.69 -14.25 -19.17
N SER A 156 4.23 -15.48 -19.36
CA SER A 156 4.61 -16.37 -20.47
C SER A 156 3.74 -16.16 -21.72
N THR A 157 3.48 -14.90 -22.10
CA THR A 157 2.65 -14.55 -23.27
C THR A 157 3.47 -14.59 -24.58
N HIS A 158 2.76 -14.57 -25.73
CA HIS A 158 3.36 -14.57 -27.07
C HIS A 158 4.10 -13.25 -27.43
N HIS A 159 3.99 -12.22 -26.60
CA HIS A 159 4.64 -10.93 -26.85
C HIS A 159 6.16 -11.01 -26.69
N HIS A 160 6.86 -10.01 -27.24
CA HIS A 160 8.30 -9.85 -27.08
C HIS A 160 8.71 -9.83 -25.60
N ILE A 161 9.85 -10.47 -25.28
CA ILE A 161 10.39 -10.58 -23.92
C ILE A 161 10.42 -9.23 -23.19
N ILE A 162 10.78 -8.14 -23.87
CA ILE A 162 10.85 -6.79 -23.29
C ILE A 162 9.47 -6.35 -22.75
N ASN A 163 8.40 -6.56 -23.53
CA ASN A 163 7.04 -6.19 -23.12
C ASN A 163 6.58 -7.01 -21.91
N ARG A 164 6.95 -8.30 -21.85
CA ARG A 164 6.65 -9.18 -20.71
C ARG A 164 7.35 -8.73 -19.45
N LEU A 165 8.64 -8.37 -19.55
CA LEU A 165 9.43 -7.86 -18.44
C LEU A 165 8.91 -6.51 -17.94
N PHE A 166 8.50 -5.62 -18.86
CA PHE A 166 7.92 -4.32 -18.53
C PHE A 166 6.54 -4.44 -17.87
N TRP A 167 5.70 -5.35 -18.34
CA TRP A 167 4.44 -5.68 -17.68
C TRP A 167 4.68 -6.17 -16.25
N ALA A 168 5.60 -7.11 -16.07
CA ALA A 168 5.97 -7.59 -14.73
C ALA A 168 6.52 -6.46 -13.84
N LEU A 169 7.41 -5.63 -14.38
CA LEU A 169 7.98 -4.49 -13.68
C LEU A 169 6.91 -3.50 -13.19
N CYS A 170 5.91 -3.17 -14.03
CA CYS A 170 4.89 -2.21 -13.63
C CYS A 170 3.98 -2.76 -12.51
N VAL A 171 3.65 -4.06 -12.53
CA VAL A 171 2.87 -4.73 -11.48
C VAL A 171 3.64 -4.71 -10.16
N TYR A 172 4.93 -5.08 -10.19
CA TYR A 172 5.75 -5.09 -8.98
C TYR A 172 6.02 -3.69 -8.43
N LEU A 173 6.31 -2.70 -9.28
CA LEU A 173 6.51 -1.32 -8.84
C LEU A 173 5.23 -0.73 -8.24
N GLU A 174 4.07 -0.98 -8.83
CA GLU A 174 2.79 -0.50 -8.32
C GLU A 174 2.57 -0.96 -6.87
N ALA A 175 2.85 -2.23 -6.58
CA ALA A 175 2.63 -2.84 -5.28
C ALA A 175 3.35 -2.15 -4.12
N VAL A 176 4.52 -1.54 -4.39
CA VAL A 176 5.41 -0.97 -3.37
C VAL A 176 5.67 0.54 -3.53
N SER A 177 5.18 1.15 -4.61
CA SER A 177 5.36 2.58 -4.93
C SER A 177 4.89 3.56 -3.84
N VAL A 178 3.98 3.13 -2.97
CA VAL A 178 3.41 3.96 -1.89
C VAL A 178 4.31 4.06 -0.64
N LEU A 179 5.36 3.24 -0.53
CA LEU A 179 6.23 3.21 0.65
C LEU A 179 6.87 4.57 1.00
N PRO A 180 7.44 5.35 0.05
CA PRO A 180 7.95 6.69 0.36
C PRO A 180 6.91 7.62 0.97
N GLN A 181 5.67 7.60 0.45
CA GLN A 181 4.56 8.41 0.97
C GLN A 181 4.24 8.06 2.42
N LEU A 182 4.14 6.77 2.75
CA LEU A 182 3.91 6.35 4.13
C LEU A 182 5.06 6.75 5.05
N ARG A 183 6.31 6.65 4.57
CA ARG A 183 7.50 7.09 5.32
C ARG A 183 7.47 8.59 5.63
N VAL A 184 7.10 9.43 4.66
CA VAL A 184 6.93 10.89 4.90
C VAL A 184 5.88 11.15 5.96
N MET A 185 4.75 10.45 5.91
CA MET A 185 3.67 10.61 6.89
C MET A 185 4.10 10.21 8.30
N GLN A 186 4.87 9.12 8.44
CA GLN A 186 5.49 8.71 9.69
C GLN A 186 6.50 9.75 10.21
N ASN A 187 7.35 10.28 9.31
CA ASN A 187 8.40 11.24 9.65
C ASN A 187 7.82 12.61 10.07
N THR A 188 6.67 13.02 9.52
CA THR A 188 6.02 14.30 9.82
C THR A 188 5.18 14.24 11.10
N LYS A 189 4.74 13.05 11.55
CA LYS A 189 3.92 12.78 12.74
C LYS A 189 2.51 13.39 12.75
N ILE A 190 2.31 14.51 12.06
CA ILE A 190 1.03 15.20 11.87
C ILE A 190 0.69 15.11 10.39
N VAL A 191 -0.32 14.32 10.06
CA VAL A 191 -0.77 14.15 8.68
C VAL A 191 -1.87 15.15 8.39
N GLU A 192 -1.70 15.94 7.33
CA GLU A 192 -2.73 16.86 6.87
C GLU A 192 -3.99 16.10 6.40
N PRO A 193 -5.20 16.60 6.71
CA PRO A 193 -6.45 15.89 6.41
C PRO A 193 -6.57 15.49 4.94
N PHE A 194 -6.31 16.41 4.00
CA PHE A 194 -6.41 16.14 2.56
C PHE A 194 -5.44 15.05 2.08
N THR A 195 -4.20 15.03 2.57
CA THR A 195 -3.28 13.92 2.29
C THR A 195 -3.82 12.62 2.85
N ALA A 196 -4.35 12.63 4.07
CA ALA A 196 -4.90 11.45 4.70
C ALA A 196 -6.11 10.89 3.93
N HIS A 197 -7.02 11.75 3.47
CA HIS A 197 -8.15 11.38 2.61
C HIS A 197 -7.68 10.75 1.29
N TYR A 198 -6.69 11.35 0.62
CA TYR A 198 -6.11 10.81 -0.61
C TYR A 198 -5.51 9.41 -0.39
N VAL A 199 -4.65 9.23 0.60
CA VAL A 199 -3.99 7.94 0.87
C VAL A 199 -5.01 6.89 1.35
N PHE A 200 -6.05 7.30 2.07
CA PHE A 200 -7.13 6.41 2.49
C PHE A 200 -7.98 5.93 1.30
N ALA A 201 -8.34 6.84 0.40
CA ALA A 201 -9.03 6.48 -0.85
C ALA A 201 -8.18 5.53 -1.70
N LEU A 202 -6.87 5.78 -1.82
CA LEU A 202 -5.95 4.86 -2.46
C LEU A 202 -6.00 3.47 -1.78
N GLY A 203 -5.97 3.40 -0.45
CA GLY A 203 -6.10 2.14 0.30
C GLY A 203 -7.39 1.37 0.02
N ILE A 204 -8.54 2.06 -0.06
CA ILE A 204 -9.81 1.43 -0.41
C ILE A 204 -9.78 0.90 -1.84
N ALA A 205 -9.29 1.69 -2.80
CA ALA A 205 -9.17 1.26 -4.18
C ALA A 205 -8.33 -0.03 -4.28
N ARG A 206 -7.18 -0.09 -3.60
CA ARG A 206 -6.32 -1.29 -3.60
C ARG A 206 -7.00 -2.50 -2.96
N PHE A 207 -7.76 -2.31 -1.88
CA PHE A 207 -8.55 -3.38 -1.29
C PHE A 207 -9.62 -3.92 -2.25
N LEU A 208 -10.32 -3.05 -2.97
CA LEU A 208 -11.34 -3.45 -3.95
C LEU A 208 -10.72 -4.19 -5.15
N ASN A 209 -9.56 -3.74 -5.63
CA ASN A 209 -8.83 -4.42 -6.70
C ASN A 209 -8.35 -5.81 -6.27
N CYS A 210 -7.80 -5.92 -5.06
CA CYS A 210 -7.42 -7.20 -4.47
C CYS A 210 -8.65 -8.14 -4.30
N ALA A 211 -9.78 -7.61 -3.84
CA ALA A 211 -11.03 -8.37 -3.73
C ALA A 211 -11.53 -8.86 -5.10
N HIS A 212 -11.47 -8.02 -6.14
CA HIS A 212 -11.80 -8.39 -7.51
C HIS A 212 -10.97 -9.59 -7.98
N TRP A 213 -9.64 -9.53 -7.84
CA TRP A 213 -8.75 -10.63 -8.22
C TRP A 213 -8.98 -11.91 -7.42
N ILE A 214 -9.26 -11.81 -6.12
CA ILE A 214 -9.58 -12.96 -5.28
C ILE A 214 -10.90 -13.62 -5.71
N LEU A 215 -11.93 -12.82 -5.99
CA LEU A 215 -13.23 -13.34 -6.43
C LEU A 215 -13.13 -13.99 -7.81
N GLU A 216 -12.38 -13.42 -8.73
CA GLU A 216 -12.12 -14.00 -10.05
C GLU A 216 -11.46 -15.40 -9.95
N VAL A 217 -10.52 -15.56 -9.01
CA VAL A 217 -9.90 -16.86 -8.69
C VAL A 217 -10.91 -17.87 -8.15
N LEU A 218 -11.85 -17.41 -7.30
CA LEU A 218 -12.87 -18.25 -6.69
C LEU A 218 -13.96 -18.65 -7.70
N ASP A 219 -14.35 -17.75 -8.59
CA ASP A 219 -15.41 -17.96 -9.57
C ASP A 219 -14.94 -18.84 -10.74
N THR A 220 -13.65 -18.75 -11.09
CA THR A 220 -13.00 -19.72 -12.01
C THR A 220 -12.84 -21.13 -11.39
N ARG A 221 -13.40 -21.39 -10.20
CA ARG A 221 -13.35 -22.66 -9.44
C ARG A 221 -11.93 -23.18 -9.22
N GLY A 222 -10.97 -22.26 -9.08
CA GLY A 222 -9.56 -22.62 -8.98
C GLY A 222 -8.95 -23.04 -10.32
N GLY A 223 -9.58 -22.77 -11.46
CA GLY A 223 -8.95 -22.89 -12.79
C GLY A 223 -7.70 -22.02 -12.89
N LEU A 224 -7.75 -20.79 -12.34
CA LEU A 224 -6.56 -19.94 -12.20
C LEU A 224 -5.53 -20.56 -11.25
N LEU A 225 -5.96 -21.18 -10.13
CA LEU A 225 -5.09 -21.91 -9.19
C LEU A 225 -4.50 -23.19 -9.80
N THR A 226 -5.21 -23.85 -10.71
CA THR A 226 -4.76 -25.05 -11.43
C THR A 226 -3.77 -24.65 -12.51
N ALA A 227 -3.98 -23.50 -13.16
CA ALA A 227 -3.00 -22.87 -14.02
C ALA A 227 -1.71 -22.45 -13.28
N LEU A 228 -1.75 -22.21 -11.96
CA LEU A 228 -0.54 -22.02 -11.14
C LEU A 228 0.32 -23.28 -11.04
N GLY A 229 -0.27 -24.47 -11.16
CA GLY A 229 0.41 -25.76 -11.05
C GLY A 229 0.89 -26.34 -12.39
N TYR A 230 0.26 -25.94 -13.51
CA TYR A 230 0.67 -26.40 -14.83
C TYR A 230 1.74 -25.48 -15.43
N GLY A 231 2.90 -26.07 -15.76
CA GLY A 231 4.11 -25.36 -16.23
C GLY A 231 3.96 -24.48 -17.48
N THR A 232 2.80 -24.49 -18.15
CA THR A 232 2.50 -23.65 -19.32
C THR A 232 2.34 -22.17 -18.97
N TYR A 233 1.80 -21.82 -17.79
CA TYR A 233 1.54 -20.42 -17.38
C TYR A 233 2.52 -19.89 -16.30
N GLY A 234 3.31 -20.79 -15.67
CA GLY A 234 4.35 -20.45 -14.71
C GLY A 234 3.84 -19.79 -13.40
N LEU A 235 4.76 -19.20 -12.63
CA LEU A 235 4.47 -18.53 -11.35
C LEU A 235 3.78 -17.16 -11.50
N TRP A 236 3.49 -16.72 -12.73
CA TRP A 236 3.05 -15.36 -13.01
C TRP A 236 1.70 -14.99 -12.36
N PRO A 237 0.60 -15.77 -12.50
CA PRO A 237 -0.68 -15.38 -11.90
C PRO A 237 -0.64 -15.32 -10.37
N PHE A 238 0.19 -16.17 -9.74
CA PHE A 238 0.43 -16.12 -8.30
C PHE A 238 1.09 -14.79 -7.89
N MET A 239 2.07 -14.35 -8.67
CA MET A 239 2.76 -13.08 -8.42
C MET A 239 1.86 -11.86 -8.60
N VAL A 240 0.86 -11.90 -9.48
CA VAL A 240 -0.16 -10.83 -9.60
C VAL A 240 -0.98 -10.73 -8.32
N ILE A 241 -1.56 -11.84 -7.85
CA ILE A 241 -2.35 -11.86 -6.61
C ILE A 241 -1.47 -11.46 -5.41
N LEU A 242 -0.24 -11.97 -5.33
CA LEU A 242 0.70 -11.60 -4.28
C LEU A 242 1.01 -10.09 -4.28
N SER A 243 1.13 -9.47 -5.46
CA SER A 243 1.36 -8.03 -5.59
C SER A 243 0.18 -7.21 -5.06
N GLU A 244 -1.06 -7.62 -5.38
CA GLU A 244 -2.29 -6.99 -4.85
C GLU A 244 -2.40 -7.12 -3.33
N ILE A 245 -2.04 -8.29 -2.79
CA ILE A 245 -1.99 -8.55 -1.35
C ILE A 245 -0.94 -7.67 -0.68
N ILE A 246 0.28 -7.60 -1.23
CA ILE A 246 1.37 -6.76 -0.71
C ILE A 246 0.92 -5.29 -0.64
N GLN A 247 0.35 -4.77 -1.73
CA GLN A 247 -0.10 -3.39 -1.78
C GLN A 247 -1.20 -3.09 -0.75
N THR A 248 -2.19 -4.00 -0.65
CA THR A 248 -3.29 -3.89 0.31
C THR A 248 -2.76 -3.93 1.74
N PHE A 249 -1.81 -4.81 2.03
CA PHE A 249 -1.23 -4.97 3.36
C PHE A 249 -0.41 -3.74 3.78
N ILE A 250 0.40 -3.18 2.87
CA ILE A 250 1.18 -1.95 3.11
C ILE A 250 0.25 -0.78 3.52
N LEU A 251 -0.92 -0.67 2.88
CA LEU A 251 -1.89 0.39 3.17
C LEU A 251 -2.82 0.09 4.36
N ALA A 252 -2.92 -1.17 4.77
CA ALA A 252 -3.86 -1.59 5.82
C ALA A 252 -3.60 -0.90 7.17
N ASP A 253 -2.34 -0.78 7.58
CA ASP A 253 -1.97 -0.13 8.85
C ASP A 253 -2.38 1.35 8.85
N PHE A 254 -2.10 2.05 7.76
CA PHE A 254 -2.53 3.44 7.59
C PHE A 254 -4.06 3.57 7.64
N CYS A 255 -4.79 2.74 6.89
CA CYS A 255 -6.25 2.75 6.87
C CYS A 255 -6.85 2.48 8.25
N TYR A 256 -6.26 1.58 9.04
CA TYR A 256 -6.67 1.30 10.40
C TYR A 256 -6.58 2.55 11.29
N TYR A 257 -5.43 3.22 11.32
CA TYR A 257 -5.25 4.43 12.12
C TYR A 257 -6.11 5.60 11.63
N TYR A 258 -6.31 5.70 10.32
CA TYR A 258 -7.18 6.71 9.71
C TYR A 258 -8.63 6.57 10.20
N VAL A 259 -9.20 5.37 10.10
CA VAL A 259 -10.57 5.07 10.58
C VAL A 259 -10.67 5.33 12.09
N GLN A 260 -9.65 4.93 12.84
CA GLN A 260 -9.58 5.17 14.27
C GLN A 260 -9.59 6.67 14.63
N SER A 261 -8.89 7.51 13.87
CA SER A 261 -8.85 8.97 14.04
C SER A 261 -10.22 9.61 13.76
N LEU A 262 -10.86 9.23 12.65
CA LEU A 262 -12.19 9.72 12.28
C LEU A 262 -13.24 9.41 13.33
N MET A 263 -13.27 8.17 13.82
CA MET A 263 -14.23 7.73 14.84
C MET A 263 -13.96 8.39 16.21
N GLY A 264 -12.69 8.72 16.48
CA GLY A 264 -12.28 9.52 17.64
C GLY A 264 -12.62 11.01 17.54
N GLY A 265 -13.13 11.48 16.40
CA GLY A 265 -13.43 12.90 16.16
C GLY A 265 -12.20 13.78 15.97
N GLN A 266 -11.02 13.18 15.74
CA GLN A 266 -9.79 13.91 15.45
C GLN A 266 -9.65 14.06 13.94
N LEU A 267 -9.75 15.29 13.45
CA LEU A 267 -9.54 15.62 12.03
C LEU A 267 -8.06 15.52 11.65
N VAL A 268 -7.17 15.66 12.63
CA VAL A 268 -5.72 15.59 12.46
C VAL A 268 -5.26 14.18 12.84
N LEU A 269 -4.80 13.41 11.85
CA LEU A 269 -4.26 12.08 12.07
C LEU A 269 -2.83 12.21 12.62
N ARG A 270 -2.60 11.58 13.79
CA ARG A 270 -1.27 11.44 14.40
C ARG A 270 -0.87 9.97 14.38
N LEU A 271 0.22 9.66 13.69
CA LEU A 271 0.75 8.30 13.63
C LEU A 271 1.62 8.03 14.87
N PRO A 272 1.45 6.87 15.55
CA PRO A 272 2.27 6.53 16.70
C PRO A 272 3.75 6.39 16.32
N SER A 273 4.64 6.87 17.20
CA SER A 273 6.09 6.80 17.02
C SER A 273 6.58 5.40 17.36
N GLY A 274 6.53 4.44 16.44
CA GLY A 274 7.07 3.10 16.74
C GLY A 274 6.75 1.93 15.80
N VAL A 275 6.30 2.12 14.57
CA VAL A 275 6.07 0.99 13.63
C VAL A 275 6.80 1.25 12.33
N GLY A 276 8.07 0.85 12.26
CA GLY A 276 8.93 1.07 11.10
C GLY A 276 10.41 0.79 11.30
N GLU A 277 10.79 -0.13 12.18
CA GLU A 277 12.11 -0.79 12.12
C GLU A 277 12.02 -2.01 11.21
N PHE A 278 11.82 -1.77 9.92
CA PHE A 278 12.28 -2.70 8.88
C PHE A 278 13.21 -1.88 7.99
N ALA A 279 14.49 -2.26 8.03
CA ALA A 279 15.62 -1.68 7.29
C ALA A 279 16.15 -0.31 7.75
N THR A 280 16.88 -0.28 8.87
CA THR A 280 18.05 0.62 8.99
C THR A 280 19.18 -0.09 9.73
N ALA A 281 20.31 -0.29 9.04
CA ALA A 281 21.59 -0.55 9.70
C ALA A 281 21.97 0.68 10.56
N PRO A 282 22.59 0.50 11.73
CA PRO A 282 22.91 1.62 12.60
C PRO A 282 24.14 2.36 12.04
N SER A 283 23.97 3.60 11.60
CA SER A 283 25.10 4.54 11.44
C SER A 283 25.40 5.18 12.80
N GLY A 284 26.28 4.53 13.57
CA GLY A 284 26.75 5.03 14.85
C GLY A 284 27.72 6.20 14.69
N ARG A 285 27.31 7.39 15.13
CA ARG A 285 28.25 8.37 15.71
C ARG A 285 27.51 9.31 16.68
N GLY A 286 27.70 9.07 17.98
CA GLY A 286 27.22 9.95 19.05
C GLY A 286 27.35 9.30 20.43
N ARG A 287 28.40 9.65 21.16
CA ARG A 287 28.71 9.21 22.53
C ARG A 287 27.59 9.55 23.51
N GLY A 288 27.22 8.57 24.33
CA GLY A 288 26.44 8.73 25.56
C GLY A 288 26.39 7.38 26.26
N GLY A 289 27.18 7.23 27.33
CA GLY A 289 27.40 5.95 28.00
C GLY A 289 26.13 5.35 28.59
N TRP A 290 25.97 4.05 28.35
CA TRP A 290 25.11 3.14 29.10
C TRP A 290 25.93 1.85 29.28
N ASN A 291 26.33 1.57 30.52
CA ASN A 291 26.98 0.32 30.89
C ASN A 291 25.91 -0.78 30.92
N GLY A 292 25.89 -1.62 29.88
CA GLY A 292 25.02 -2.80 29.77
C GLY A 292 25.80 -4.08 29.48
N GLU A 293 27.12 -4.08 29.67
CA GLU A 293 27.99 -5.24 29.45
C GLU A 293 27.99 -6.22 30.64
N ASP A 294 27.37 -5.88 31.77
CA ASP A 294 27.31 -6.75 32.95
C ASP A 294 26.04 -7.63 33.02
N GLU A 295 24.97 -7.33 32.27
CA GLU A 295 23.68 -8.08 32.30
C GLU A 295 23.58 -9.20 31.23
N LEU A 296 24.55 -9.29 30.32
CA LEU A 296 24.59 -10.29 29.24
C LEU A 296 25.46 -11.51 29.57
N HIS A 297 26.26 -11.45 30.64
CA HIS A 297 27.08 -12.57 31.10
C HIS A 297 26.40 -13.45 32.16
N GLU A 298 25.35 -12.99 32.84
CA GLU A 298 24.57 -13.80 33.79
C GLU A 298 23.51 -14.68 33.11
N ASN A 299 22.90 -14.22 32.01
CA ASN A 299 21.80 -14.96 31.35
C ASN A 299 22.24 -16.10 30.41
N PHE A 300 23.55 -16.29 30.18
CA PHE A 300 24.10 -17.41 29.41
C PHE A 300 24.70 -18.54 30.26
N ALA A 301 24.80 -18.34 31.58
CA ALA A 301 25.23 -19.39 32.52
C ALA A 301 24.05 -20.27 32.97
N GLU A 302 22.82 -19.74 33.00
CA GLU A 302 21.62 -20.48 33.45
C GLU A 302 21.01 -21.41 32.38
N PHE A 303 21.37 -21.27 31.10
CA PHE A 303 20.82 -22.11 30.02
C PHE A 303 21.65 -23.39 29.74
N GLY A 304 22.77 -23.56 30.45
CA GLY A 304 23.70 -24.69 30.28
C GLY A 304 23.51 -25.87 31.25
N GLU A 305 22.73 -25.71 32.32
CA GLU A 305 22.54 -26.78 33.33
C GLU A 305 21.26 -27.63 33.13
N ASP A 306 20.32 -27.23 32.27
CA ASP A 306 19.07 -27.97 32.03
C ASP A 306 19.15 -29.04 30.90
N LEU A 307 20.36 -29.44 30.49
CA LEU A 307 20.57 -30.47 29.47
C LEU A 307 21.36 -31.69 29.97
N HIS A 308 21.52 -31.83 31.30
CA HIS A 308 22.04 -33.05 31.94
C HIS A 308 21.30 -33.36 33.27
N GLY A 309 19.97 -33.52 33.18
CA GLY A 309 19.12 -34.10 34.22
C GLY A 309 18.29 -35.25 33.67
#